data_AF-A0A7Y3IDH9-F1
#
_entry.id   AF-A0A7Y3IDH9-F1
#
_cell.length_a   1.000
_cell.length_b   1.000
_cell.length_c   1.000
_cell.angle_alpha   90.00
_cell.angle_beta   90.00
_cell.angle_gamma   90.00
#
_symmetry.space_group_name_H-M   'P 1'
#
loop_
_entity.id
_entity.type
_entity.pdbx_description
1 polymer ?
#
loop_
_entity_poly.entity_id
_entity_poly.type
_entity_poly.pdbx_seq_one_letter_code
_entity_poly.pdbx_strand_id
1 'polypeptide(L)'
;VGAPIFRTEAARVGLRVYGQIGSVSGDYTCDEETVAAGDDGTLNPFGCERISDDNTTQQYLGVEVGIATEIGRTVEPYLTVGGNRFSTRFETNALTRGVLDRSTFETSGYTLHTTAGVSVRVNSRVRVVGEAFYSPLDVVRFAAPSSENDGLFNGRGMIEVRF
;
A
#
# COMPACT_ATOMS: atom_id res chain seq x y z
N VAL A 1 -18.34 -0.44 -2.53
CA VAL A 1 -18.28 0.18 -3.88
C VAL A 1 -18.48 1.68 -3.78
N GLY A 2 -17.76 2.49 -4.57
CA GLY A 2 -17.72 3.96 -4.49
C GLY A 2 -19.05 4.67 -4.82
N ALA A 3 -18.98 5.85 -5.42
CA ALA A 3 -20.17 6.59 -5.83
C ALA A 3 -21.00 5.77 -6.83
N PRO A 4 -22.32 5.60 -6.61
CA PRO A 4 -23.15 4.78 -7.51
C PRO A 4 -23.23 5.43 -8.90
N ILE A 5 -22.97 4.63 -9.93
CA ILE A 5 -23.16 5.04 -11.34
C ILE A 5 -24.35 4.32 -11.97
N PHE A 6 -24.64 3.10 -11.50
CA PHE A 6 -25.77 2.30 -11.97
C PHE A 6 -26.31 1.44 -10.82
N ARG A 7 -27.62 1.24 -10.77
CA ARG A 7 -28.30 0.43 -9.75
C ARG A 7 -29.44 -0.36 -10.38
N THR A 8 -29.49 -1.65 -10.07
CA THR A 8 -30.62 -2.54 -10.33
C THR A 8 -31.24 -2.97 -9.00
N GLU A 9 -32.28 -3.80 -9.06
CA GLU A 9 -32.84 -4.44 -7.87
C GLU A 9 -31.85 -5.40 -7.18
N ALA A 10 -30.92 -6.00 -7.94
CA ALA A 10 -30.02 -7.04 -7.45
C ALA A 10 -28.59 -6.54 -7.16
N ALA A 11 -28.16 -5.45 -7.79
CA ALA A 11 -26.78 -4.99 -7.70
C ALA A 11 -26.61 -3.47 -7.84
N ARG A 12 -25.49 -2.97 -7.31
CA ARG A 12 -25.02 -1.60 -7.44
C ARG A 12 -23.64 -1.58 -8.06
N VAL A 13 -23.48 -0.82 -9.13
CA VAL A 13 -22.18 -0.52 -9.73
C VAL A 13 -21.74 0.86 -9.26
N GLY A 14 -20.49 0.98 -8.84
CA GLY A 14 -19.93 2.24 -8.38
C GLY A 14 -18.54 2.52 -8.93
N LEU A 15 -18.21 3.81 -9.01
CA LEU A 15 -16.91 4.34 -9.37
C LEU A 15 -16.25 4.96 -8.12
N ARG A 16 -14.97 4.71 -7.90
CA ARG A 16 -14.17 5.32 -6.83
C ARG A 16 -12.92 5.94 -7.43
N VAL A 17 -12.68 7.22 -7.15
CA VAL A 17 -11.40 7.89 -7.37
C VAL A 17 -10.80 8.15 -5.99
N TYR A 18 -9.52 7.86 -5.81
CA TYR A 18 -8.82 7.98 -4.54
C TYR A 18 -7.34 8.26 -4.78
N GLY A 19 -6.64 8.73 -3.77
CA GLY A 19 -5.21 9.01 -3.88
C GLY A 19 -4.60 9.35 -2.54
N GLN A 20 -3.28 9.36 -2.50
CA GLN A 20 -2.48 9.72 -1.34
C GLN A 20 -1.28 10.51 -1.79
N ILE A 21 -0.91 11.51 -0.99
CA ILE A 21 0.34 12.24 -1.09
C ILE A 21 0.86 12.34 0.34
N GLY A 22 2.05 11.81 0.60
CA GLY A 22 2.64 11.88 1.93
C GLY A 22 4.11 11.50 1.92
N SER A 23 4.79 11.91 2.97
CA SER A 23 6.17 11.55 3.25
C SER A 23 6.29 11.02 4.67
N VAL A 24 7.21 10.08 4.87
CA VAL A 24 7.56 9.51 6.17
C VAL A 24 9.07 9.51 6.29
N SER A 25 9.57 10.03 7.40
CA SER A 25 10.98 9.93 7.78
C SER A 25 11.17 8.80 8.78
N GLY A 26 12.28 8.08 8.67
CA GLY A 26 12.61 6.97 9.55
C GLY A 26 13.99 6.37 9.28
N ASP A 27 14.37 5.44 10.13
CA ASP A 27 15.65 4.75 10.14
C ASP A 27 15.62 3.46 9.28
N TYR A 28 15.19 3.59 8.03
CA TYR A 28 14.96 2.45 7.13
C TYR A 28 16.23 1.69 6.72
N THR A 29 17.35 2.41 6.57
CA THR A 29 18.63 1.87 6.08
C THR A 29 19.53 1.42 7.22
N CYS A 30 19.60 2.18 8.31
CA CYS A 30 20.37 1.88 9.51
C CYS A 30 19.51 2.16 10.74
N ASP A 31 18.83 1.14 11.25
CA ASP A 31 18.01 1.22 12.45
C ASP A 31 18.85 1.23 13.75
N GLU A 32 18.21 1.60 14.86
CA GLU A 32 18.84 1.66 16.18
C GLU A 32 19.50 0.35 16.61
N GLU A 33 18.87 -0.80 16.37
CA GLU A 33 19.39 -2.10 16.79
C GLU A 33 20.65 -2.47 16.00
N THR A 34 20.63 -2.23 14.68
CA THR A 34 21.78 -2.45 13.80
C THR A 34 22.97 -1.58 14.18
N VAL A 35 22.74 -0.31 14.55
CA VAL A 35 23.81 0.60 15.00
C VAL A 35 24.34 0.19 16.38
N ALA A 36 23.46 -0.21 17.30
CA ALA A 36 23.84 -0.67 18.63
C ALA A 36 24.69 -1.95 18.60
N ALA A 37 24.56 -2.77 17.55
CA ALA A 37 25.36 -3.97 17.36
C ALA A 37 26.85 -3.70 17.04
N GLY A 38 27.24 -2.45 16.74
CA GLY A 38 28.64 -2.08 16.51
C GLY A 38 29.28 -2.87 15.37
N ASP A 39 30.46 -3.45 15.61
CA ASP A 39 31.24 -4.20 14.60
C ASP A 39 30.80 -5.67 14.41
N ASP A 40 29.66 -6.08 14.98
CA ASP A 40 29.15 -7.44 14.78
C ASP A 40 28.77 -7.65 13.31
N GLY A 41 29.58 -8.39 12.55
CA GLY A 41 29.34 -8.63 11.12
C GLY A 41 28.09 -9.47 10.80
N THR A 42 27.43 -10.05 11.80
CA THR A 42 26.16 -10.77 11.64
C THR A 42 24.97 -9.84 11.83
N LEU A 43 25.02 -8.99 12.86
CA LEU A 43 23.93 -8.08 13.22
C LEU A 43 24.05 -6.71 12.52
N ASN A 44 25.26 -6.29 12.17
CA ASN A 44 25.59 -5.09 11.41
C ASN A 44 26.42 -5.42 10.16
N PRO A 45 25.89 -6.20 9.20
CA PRO A 45 26.62 -6.61 8.00
C PRO A 45 26.96 -5.43 7.08
N PHE A 46 26.26 -4.32 7.21
CA PHE A 46 26.45 -3.12 6.38
C PHE A 46 27.39 -2.09 7.02
N GLY A 47 27.78 -2.27 8.30
CA GLY A 47 28.68 -1.36 9.00
C GLY A 47 28.06 0.00 9.27
N CYS A 48 26.79 0.03 9.67
CA CYS A 48 26.06 1.22 10.11
C CYS A 48 26.75 1.83 11.34
N GLU A 49 27.04 3.13 11.28
CA GLU A 49 27.72 3.88 12.34
C GLU A 49 26.80 4.86 13.07
N ARG A 50 25.66 5.20 12.46
CA ARG A 50 24.66 6.13 12.98
C ARG A 50 23.28 5.74 12.49
N ILE A 51 22.28 5.94 13.34
CA ILE A 51 20.86 5.82 12.97
C ILE A 51 20.60 6.69 11.73
N SER A 52 20.00 6.11 10.70
CA SER A 52 19.69 6.85 9.47
C SER A 52 18.49 7.78 9.66
N ASP A 53 18.42 8.82 8.85
CA ASP A 53 17.28 9.73 8.76
C ASP A 53 16.82 9.77 7.30
N ASP A 54 16.28 8.63 6.88
CA ASP A 54 15.85 8.40 5.51
C ASP A 54 14.44 8.95 5.31
N ASN A 55 14.11 9.33 4.08
CA ASN A 55 12.79 9.86 3.75
C ASN A 55 12.16 9.06 2.62
N THR A 56 10.93 8.59 2.83
CA THR A 56 10.11 7.99 1.77
C THR A 56 8.94 8.91 1.44
N THR A 57 8.82 9.30 0.18
CA THR A 57 7.67 10.03 -0.35
C THR A 57 6.83 9.09 -1.22
N GLN A 58 5.53 9.01 -0.94
CA GLN A 58 4.58 8.22 -1.70
C GLN A 58 3.47 9.10 -2.25
N GLN A 59 3.27 9.02 -3.56
CA GLN A 59 2.21 9.71 -4.26
C GLN A 59 1.50 8.73 -5.17
N TYR A 60 0.18 8.63 -5.08
CA TYR A 60 -0.59 7.88 -6.05
C TYR A 60 -1.98 8.44 -6.27
N LEU A 61 -2.51 8.20 -7.47
CA LEU A 61 -3.88 8.44 -7.86
C LEU A 61 -4.44 7.14 -8.44
N GLY A 62 -5.59 6.72 -7.94
CA GLY A 62 -6.25 5.48 -8.32
C GLY A 62 -7.68 5.70 -8.76
N VAL A 63 -8.13 4.81 -9.65
CA VAL A 63 -9.53 4.69 -10.05
C VAL A 63 -9.96 3.23 -9.99
N GLU A 64 -11.19 3.01 -9.54
CA GLU A 64 -11.79 1.69 -9.44
C GLU A 64 -13.24 1.70 -9.87
N VAL A 65 -13.63 0.64 -10.58
CA VAL A 65 -15.03 0.28 -10.80
C VAL A 65 -15.33 -0.99 -10.02
N GLY A 66 -16.53 -1.08 -9.44
CA GLY A 66 -16.91 -2.30 -8.77
C GLY A 66 -18.40 -2.51 -8.64
N ILE A 67 -18.75 -3.74 -8.31
CA ILE A 67 -20.11 -4.22 -8.15
C ILE A 67 -20.32 -4.68 -6.70
N ALA A 68 -21.48 -4.35 -6.15
CA ALA A 68 -21.95 -4.79 -4.84
C ALA A 68 -23.35 -5.35 -4.95
N THR A 69 -23.68 -6.31 -4.09
CA THR A 69 -25.05 -6.84 -3.93
C THR A 69 -25.45 -6.77 -2.46
N GLU A 70 -26.75 -6.65 -2.17
CA GLU A 70 -27.25 -6.55 -0.81
C GLU A 70 -27.94 -7.86 -0.42
N ILE A 71 -27.48 -8.49 0.67
CA ILE A 71 -28.01 -9.74 1.21
C ILE A 71 -28.68 -9.42 2.56
N GLY A 72 -30.00 -9.62 2.63
CA GLY A 72 -30.77 -9.49 3.87
C GLY A 72 -30.67 -8.10 4.53
N ARG A 73 -30.42 -7.05 3.74
CA ARG A 73 -30.23 -5.65 4.19
C ARG A 73 -29.07 -5.37 5.16
N THR A 74 -28.28 -6.40 5.41
CA THR A 74 -27.28 -6.42 6.48
C THR A 74 -25.89 -6.58 5.90
N VAL A 75 -25.74 -7.45 4.90
CA VAL A 75 -24.44 -7.80 4.33
C VAL A 75 -24.38 -7.29 2.89
N GLU A 76 -23.31 -6.59 2.55
CA GLU A 76 -23.02 -6.10 1.20
C GLU A 76 -21.64 -6.60 0.77
N PRO A 77 -21.53 -7.79 0.14
CA PRO A 77 -20.30 -8.19 -0.52
C PRO A 77 -20.07 -7.35 -1.78
N TYR A 78 -18.80 -7.14 -2.13
CA TYR A 78 -18.41 -6.42 -3.33
C TYR A 78 -17.08 -6.88 -3.90
N LEU A 79 -16.91 -6.59 -5.19
CA LEU A 79 -15.70 -6.80 -5.96
C LEU A 79 -15.40 -5.52 -6.75
N THR A 80 -14.15 -5.07 -6.75
CA THR A 80 -13.67 -3.94 -7.55
C THR A 80 -12.45 -4.35 -8.37
N VAL A 81 -12.31 -3.73 -9.53
CA VAL A 81 -11.10 -3.75 -10.34
C VAL A 81 -10.68 -2.30 -10.62
N GLY A 82 -9.38 -2.05 -10.64
CA GLY A 82 -8.88 -0.70 -10.83
C GLY A 82 -7.41 -0.66 -11.19
N GLY A 83 -6.90 0.55 -11.20
CA GLY A 83 -5.47 0.79 -11.36
C GLY A 83 -5.03 2.10 -10.71
N ASN A 84 -3.74 2.19 -10.45
CA ASN A 84 -3.10 3.34 -9.82
C ASN A 84 -1.99 3.86 -10.71
N ARG A 85 -1.86 5.19 -10.82
CA ARG A 85 -0.62 5.86 -11.22
C ARG A 85 0.10 6.23 -9.93
N PHE A 86 1.34 5.77 -9.76
CA PHE A 86 2.12 6.06 -8.57
C PHE A 86 3.47 6.70 -8.90
N SER A 87 3.95 7.57 -8.03
CA SER A 87 5.29 8.15 -8.05
C SER A 87 5.82 8.08 -6.62
N THR A 88 6.93 7.35 -6.45
CA THR A 88 7.58 7.15 -5.16
C THR A 88 9.02 7.64 -5.24
N ARG A 89 9.50 8.18 -4.13
CA ARG A 89 10.90 8.58 -3.95
C ARG A 89 11.37 8.08 -2.60
N PHE A 90 12.58 7.53 -2.56
CA PHE A 90 13.28 7.16 -1.34
C PHE A 90 14.62 7.87 -1.31
N GLU A 91 14.91 8.58 -0.23
CA GLU A 91 16.13 9.34 0.00
C GLU A 91 16.87 8.72 1.18
N THR A 92 18.09 8.26 0.96
CA THR A 92 18.94 7.68 2.00
C THR A 92 19.72 8.78 2.73
N ASN A 93 20.00 8.59 4.02
CA ASN A 93 20.88 9.40 4.85
C ASN A 93 21.56 8.51 5.91
N ALA A 94 22.35 7.56 5.44
CA ALA A 94 22.98 6.53 6.26
C ALA A 94 24.51 6.68 6.25
N LEU A 95 25.15 6.55 7.42
CA LEU A 95 26.61 6.51 7.52
C LEU A 95 27.04 5.05 7.67
N THR A 96 27.69 4.52 6.63
CA THR A 96 28.17 3.13 6.58
C THR A 96 29.65 3.08 6.28
N ARG A 97 30.46 2.45 7.15
CA ARG A 97 31.92 2.30 6.98
C ARG A 97 32.65 3.61 6.59
N GLY A 98 32.29 4.72 7.24
CA GLY A 98 32.85 6.05 7.04
C GLY A 98 32.31 6.77 5.79
N VAL A 99 31.38 6.16 5.06
CA VAL A 99 30.76 6.72 3.85
C VAL A 99 29.33 7.14 4.15
N LEU A 100 29.06 8.43 4.01
CA LEU A 100 27.71 8.97 4.10
C LEU A 100 26.99 8.78 2.76
N ASP A 101 26.04 7.85 2.72
CA ASP A 101 25.17 7.65 1.58
C ASP A 101 24.01 8.66 1.60
N ARG A 102 23.81 9.34 0.46
CA ARG A 102 22.73 10.29 0.19
C ARG A 102 22.02 9.99 -1.13
N SER A 103 21.99 8.72 -1.51
CA SER A 103 21.37 8.28 -2.74
C SER A 103 19.87 8.58 -2.75
N THR A 104 19.34 8.87 -3.95
CA THR A 104 17.91 9.04 -4.18
C THR A 104 17.44 8.02 -5.19
N PHE A 105 16.42 7.27 -4.82
CA PHE A 105 15.77 6.28 -5.65
C PHE A 105 14.38 6.76 -6.00
N GLU A 106 14.07 6.83 -7.30
CA GLU A 106 12.76 7.21 -7.79
C GLU A 106 12.13 6.06 -8.54
N THR A 107 10.83 5.88 -8.38
CA THR A 107 10.07 4.91 -9.16
C THR A 107 8.72 5.50 -9.51
N SER A 108 8.29 5.28 -10.74
CA SER A 108 6.98 5.76 -11.17
C SER A 108 6.41 4.77 -12.17
N GLY A 109 5.10 4.55 -12.11
CA GLY A 109 4.46 3.59 -12.99
C GLY A 109 2.96 3.47 -12.77
N TYR A 110 2.42 2.41 -13.37
CA TYR A 110 1.03 2.03 -13.22
C TYR A 110 0.94 0.66 -12.58
N THR A 111 -0.07 0.45 -11.73
CA THR A 111 -0.44 -0.88 -11.26
C THR A 111 -1.90 -1.16 -11.57
N LEU A 112 -2.23 -2.43 -11.76
CA LEU A 112 -3.60 -2.92 -11.81
C LEU A 112 -3.88 -3.70 -10.54
N HIS A 113 -5.11 -3.65 -10.06
CA HIS A 113 -5.48 -4.37 -8.84
C HIS A 113 -6.93 -4.82 -8.84
N THR A 114 -7.19 -5.80 -8.00
CA THR A 114 -8.53 -6.29 -7.67
C THR A 114 -8.74 -6.20 -6.16
N THR A 115 -9.92 -5.78 -5.73
CA THR A 115 -10.30 -5.80 -4.31
C THR A 115 -11.59 -6.58 -4.14
N ALA A 116 -11.63 -7.51 -3.18
CA ALA A 116 -12.85 -8.16 -2.74
C ALA A 116 -13.11 -7.79 -1.28
N GLY A 117 -14.38 -7.54 -0.93
CA GLY A 117 -14.71 -7.13 0.43
C GLY A 117 -16.14 -7.41 0.80
N VAL A 118 -16.42 -7.24 2.09
CA VAL A 118 -17.75 -7.36 2.68
C VAL A 118 -17.99 -6.21 3.65
N SER A 119 -19.14 -5.56 3.50
CA SER A 119 -19.64 -4.56 4.44
C SER A 119 -20.80 -5.17 5.23
N VAL A 120 -20.72 -5.16 6.56
CA VAL A 120 -21.77 -5.64 7.45
C VAL A 120 -22.32 -4.47 8.26
N ARG A 121 -23.62 -4.23 8.13
CA ARG A 121 -24.36 -3.27 8.96
C ARG A 121 -24.67 -3.94 10.30
N VAL A 122 -23.97 -3.54 11.36
CA VAL A 122 -24.19 -4.07 12.71
C VAL A 122 -25.47 -3.50 13.32
N ASN A 123 -25.72 -2.21 13.09
CA ASN A 123 -26.96 -1.53 13.44
C ASN A 123 -27.17 -0.30 12.53
N SER A 124 -28.13 0.57 12.84
CA SER A 124 -28.40 1.76 12.02
C SER A 124 -27.25 2.79 11.97
N ARG A 125 -26.29 2.71 12.90
CA ARG A 125 -25.18 3.66 13.05
C ARG A 125 -23.80 3.07 12.76
N VAL A 126 -23.64 1.76 12.94
CA VAL A 126 -22.34 1.08 12.85
C VAL A 126 -22.32 0.15 11.65
N ARG A 127 -21.28 0.29 10.83
CA ARG A 127 -20.93 -0.64 9.76
C ARG A 127 -19.48 -1.08 9.91
N VAL A 128 -19.24 -2.37 9.74
CA VAL A 128 -17.90 -2.97 9.71
C VAL A 128 -17.60 -3.36 8.27
N VAL A 129 -16.39 -3.11 7.81
CA VAL A 129 -15.94 -3.44 6.47
C VAL A 129 -14.64 -4.23 6.55
N GLY A 130 -14.57 -5.35 5.85
CA GLY A 130 -13.35 -6.10 5.61
C GLY A 130 -13.04 -6.17 4.11
N GLU A 131 -11.80 -5.95 3.73
CA GLU A 131 -11.31 -5.96 2.35
C GLU A 131 -10.02 -6.75 2.22
N ALA A 132 -9.88 -7.45 1.11
CA ALA A 132 -8.63 -8.01 0.61
C ALA A 132 -8.33 -7.36 -0.75
N PHE A 133 -7.11 -6.86 -0.89
CA PHE A 133 -6.57 -6.20 -2.07
C PHE A 133 -5.44 -7.05 -2.65
N TYR A 134 -5.39 -7.17 -3.98
CA TYR A 134 -4.29 -7.81 -4.69
C TYR A 134 -3.90 -6.99 -5.91
N SER A 135 -2.60 -6.73 -6.06
CA SER A 135 -1.99 -6.11 -7.23
C SER A 135 -0.87 -7.00 -7.72
N PRO A 136 -0.94 -7.62 -8.92
CA PRO A 136 0.25 -8.20 -9.53
C PRO A 136 1.24 -7.07 -9.82
N LEU A 137 2.48 -7.19 -9.32
CA LEU A 137 3.54 -6.24 -9.62
C LEU A 137 4.59 -6.95 -10.46
N ASP A 138 4.95 -6.34 -11.58
CA ASP A 138 6.03 -6.82 -12.43
C ASP A 138 7.33 -6.11 -12.02
N VAL A 139 8.31 -6.88 -11.54
CA VAL A 139 9.59 -6.35 -11.08
C VAL A 139 10.71 -6.88 -11.96
N VAL A 140 11.57 -5.99 -12.44
CA VAL A 140 12.80 -6.33 -13.16
C VAL A 140 13.98 -6.09 -12.24
N ARG A 141 14.70 -7.16 -11.87
CA ARG A 141 15.86 -7.10 -10.97
C ARG A 141 17.15 -7.15 -11.79
N PHE A 142 18.12 -6.31 -11.46
CA PHE A 142 19.38 -6.24 -12.21
C PHE A 142 20.15 -7.59 -12.23
N ALA A 143 20.01 -8.40 -11.18
CA ALA A 143 20.64 -9.72 -11.08
C ALA A 143 19.92 -10.82 -11.90
N ALA A 144 18.67 -10.59 -12.34
CA ALA A 144 17.86 -11.53 -13.11
C ALA A 144 16.92 -10.74 -14.04
N PRO A 145 17.30 -10.50 -15.31
CA PRO A 145 16.59 -9.58 -16.20
C PRO A 145 15.21 -10.06 -16.67
N SER A 146 14.76 -11.23 -16.24
CA SER A 146 13.38 -11.69 -16.46
C SER A 146 12.43 -10.97 -15.49
N SER A 147 11.31 -10.46 -16.02
CA SER A 147 10.21 -9.95 -15.20
C SER A 147 9.67 -11.06 -14.30
N GLU A 148 9.62 -10.78 -13.00
CA GLU A 148 9.04 -11.67 -11.99
C GLU A 148 7.79 -11.01 -11.39
N ASN A 149 6.76 -11.82 -11.10
CA ASN A 149 5.57 -11.35 -10.41
C ASN A 149 5.82 -11.30 -8.90
N ASP A 150 5.86 -10.11 -8.34
CA ASP A 150 6.02 -9.84 -6.91
C ASP A 150 4.71 -9.24 -6.37
N GLY A 151 3.65 -10.06 -6.33
CA GLY A 151 2.29 -9.59 -6.04
C GLY A 151 2.14 -8.96 -4.65
N LEU A 152 1.55 -7.77 -4.59
CA LEU A 152 1.18 -7.12 -3.33
C LEU A 152 -0.20 -7.59 -2.87
N PHE A 153 -0.25 -8.23 -1.70
CA PHE A 153 -1.49 -8.57 -0.99
C PHE A 153 -1.65 -7.70 0.25
N ASN A 154 -2.83 -7.10 0.43
CA ASN A 154 -3.14 -6.29 1.61
C ASN A 154 -4.53 -6.60 2.16
N GLY A 155 -4.65 -6.68 3.48
CA GLY A 155 -5.92 -6.77 4.19
C GLY A 155 -6.26 -5.46 4.89
N ARG A 156 -7.50 -5.00 4.79
CA ARG A 156 -8.00 -3.80 5.48
C ARG A 156 -9.27 -4.09 6.26
N GLY A 157 -9.33 -3.58 7.48
CA GLY A 157 -10.52 -3.53 8.32
C GLY A 157 -10.92 -2.07 8.60
N MET A 158 -12.22 -1.77 8.57
CA MET A 158 -12.74 -0.43 8.84
C MET A 158 -14.04 -0.50 9.65
N ILE A 159 -14.24 0.49 10.52
CA ILE A 159 -15.50 0.73 11.23
C ILE A 159 -16.00 2.12 10.83
N GLU A 160 -17.20 2.19 10.25
CA GLU A 160 -17.92 3.42 9.96
C GLU A 160 -18.95 3.66 11.06
N VAL A 161 -18.86 4.80 11.74
CA VAL A 161 -19.83 5.24 12.76
C VAL A 161 -20.51 6.51 12.27
N ARG A 162 -21.84 6.49 12.24
CA ARG A 162 -22.68 7.67 11.95
C ARG A 162 -23.18 8.28 13.24
N PHE A 163 -22.96 9.59 13.39
CA PHE A 163 -23.42 10.40 14.52
C PHE A 163 -24.78 11.03 14.22
#